data_AF-A0A5C5XIC4-F1
#
_entry.id   AF-A0A5C5XIC4-F1
#
_cell.length_a   1.000
_cell.length_b   1.000
_cell.length_c   1.000
_cell.angle_alpha   90.00
_cell.angle_beta   90.00
_cell.angle_gamma   90.00
#
_symmetry.space_group_name_H-M   'P 1'
#
loop_
_entity.id
_entity.type
_entity.pdbx_description
1 polymer ?
#
loop_
_entity_poly.entity_id
_entity_poly.type
_entity_poly.pdbx_seq_one_letter_code
_entity_poly.pdbx_strand_id
1 'polypeptide(L)'
;MTNLDYTGREQELARLILQPYRKVFEYTAPERTIHQLREEFLKSSEEATIADFTAGMRVLLECRYIQRLNDERLELTPAGREWMTE
;
A
#
# COMPACT_ATOMS: atom_id res chain seq x y z
N MET A 1 15.17 -2.10 -17.28
CA MET A 1 14.65 -2.57 -15.97
C MET A 1 15.21 -1.62 -14.94
N THR A 2 14.38 -0.77 -14.35
CA THR A 2 14.83 0.16 -13.30
C THR A 2 14.96 -0.66 -12.02
N ASN A 3 16.19 -0.95 -11.59
CA ASN A 3 16.46 -1.44 -10.23
C ASN A 3 16.21 -0.25 -9.29
N LEU A 4 14.97 -0.10 -8.85
CA LEU A 4 14.60 0.87 -7.81
C LEU A 4 14.88 0.22 -6.46
N ASP A 5 16.10 0.42 -5.96
CA ASP A 5 16.45 0.14 -4.57
C ASP A 5 15.74 1.16 -3.68
N TYR A 6 14.50 0.87 -3.28
CA TYR A 6 13.82 1.66 -2.25
C TYR A 6 14.53 1.50 -0.93
N THR A 7 14.55 2.58 -0.15
CA THR A 7 15.08 2.55 1.20
C THR A 7 14.24 1.60 2.07
N GLY A 8 14.85 0.99 3.10
CA GLY A 8 14.12 0.14 4.05
C GLY A 8 12.91 0.85 4.67
N ARG A 9 13.02 2.16 4.90
CA ARG A 9 11.92 3.01 5.38
C ARG A 9 10.75 3.07 4.39
N GLU A 10 10.99 3.28 3.10
CA GLU A 10 9.90 3.32 2.11
C GLU A 10 9.14 2.00 2.00
N GLN A 11 9.87 0.87 2.11
CA GLN A 11 9.26 -0.45 2.15
C GLN A 11 8.42 -0.66 3.43
N GLU A 12 8.90 -0.19 4.58
CA GLU A 12 8.13 -0.21 5.83
C GLU A 12 6.83 0.62 5.71
N LEU A 13 6.91 1.81 5.13
CA LEU A 13 5.76 2.66 4.87
C LEU A 13 4.74 1.98 3.96
N ALA A 14 5.21 1.35 2.88
CA ALA A 14 4.38 0.56 1.99
C ALA A 14 3.68 -0.61 2.72
N ARG A 15 4.38 -1.30 3.63
CA ARG A 15 3.79 -2.36 4.47
C ARG A 15 2.71 -1.82 5.41
N LEU A 16 2.91 -0.64 5.99
CA LEU A 16 1.90 0.01 6.84
C LEU A 16 0.63 0.33 6.05
N ILE A 17 0.76 0.85 4.84
CA ILE A 17 -0.38 1.17 3.96
C ILE A 17 -1.17 -0.09 3.58
N LEU A 18 -0.52 -1.25 3.47
CA LEU A 18 -1.18 -2.52 3.14
C LEU A 18 -1.85 -3.23 4.33
N GLN A 19 -1.56 -2.84 5.58
CA GLN A 19 -2.20 -3.44 6.78
C GLN A 19 -3.73 -3.59 6.69
N PRO A 20 -4.49 -2.61 6.16
CA PRO A 20 -5.94 -2.73 6.04
C PRO A 20 -6.39 -3.90 5.16
N TYR A 21 -5.56 -4.32 4.20
CA TYR A 21 -5.85 -5.47 3.34
C TYR A 21 -5.64 -6.82 4.04
N ARG A 22 -4.88 -6.90 5.16
CA ARG A 22 -4.66 -8.16 5.90
C ARG A 22 -5.93 -8.73 6.52
N LYS A 23 -6.94 -7.89 6.80
CA LYS A 23 -8.15 -8.31 7.52
C LYS A 23 -9.17 -9.04 6.64
N VAL A 24 -8.96 -9.10 5.33
CA VAL A 24 -9.92 -9.67 4.37
C VAL A 24 -9.20 -10.64 3.44
N PHE A 25 -9.05 -11.89 3.89
CA PHE A 25 -8.53 -13.01 3.09
C PHE A 25 -9.66 -13.86 2.47
N GLU A 26 -10.88 -13.33 2.35
CA GLU A 26 -12.01 -14.04 1.74
C GLU A 26 -12.18 -13.66 0.27
N TYR A 27 -11.50 -14.41 -0.61
CA TYR A 27 -11.79 -14.65 -2.04
C TYR A 27 -12.03 -13.49 -3.04
N THR A 28 -12.22 -12.25 -2.61
CA THR A 28 -12.30 -11.06 -3.48
C THR A 28 -11.19 -10.10 -3.08
N ALA A 29 -10.44 -9.57 -4.05
CA ALA A 29 -9.42 -8.57 -3.77
C ALA A 29 -10.13 -7.33 -3.19
N PRO A 30 -9.96 -6.99 -1.90
CA PRO A 30 -10.80 -5.99 -1.28
C PRO A 30 -10.42 -4.62 -1.85
N GLU A 31 -11.32 -4.02 -2.62
CA GLU A 31 -11.12 -2.70 -3.17
C GLU A 31 -11.15 -1.67 -2.04
N ARG A 32 -10.17 -0.75 -2.00
CA ARG A 32 -10.15 0.36 -1.03
C ARG A 32 -9.91 1.68 -1.72
N THR A 33 -10.38 2.76 -1.12
CA THR A 33 -10.10 4.09 -1.66
C THR A 33 -8.76 4.61 -1.17
N ILE A 34 -8.12 5.47 -1.98
CA ILE A 34 -6.90 6.21 -1.57
C ILE A 34 -7.15 6.96 -0.26
N HIS A 35 -8.34 7.55 -0.11
CA HIS A 35 -8.75 8.28 1.09
C HIS A 35 -8.77 7.38 2.34
N GLN A 36 -9.37 6.19 2.24
CA GLN A 36 -9.41 5.23 3.34
C GLN A 36 -8.00 4.79 3.75
N LEU A 37 -7.15 4.42 2.79
CA LEU A 37 -5.77 4.02 3.07
C LEU A 37 -4.97 5.14 3.73
N ARG A 38 -5.14 6.37 3.25
CA ARG A 38 -4.50 7.54 3.84
C ARG A 38 -4.95 7.76 5.27
N GLU A 39 -6.26 7.71 5.55
CA GLU A 39 -6.76 7.88 6.90
C GLU A 39 -6.27 6.79 7.86
N GLU A 40 -6.30 5.53 7.46
CA GLU A 40 -5.80 4.43 8.29
C GLU A 40 -4.29 4.54 8.52
N PHE A 41 -3.53 4.94 7.50
CA PHE A 41 -2.10 5.19 7.63
C PHE A 41 -1.79 6.33 8.61
N LEU A 42 -2.48 7.48 8.48
CA LEU A 42 -2.29 8.62 9.39
C LEU A 42 -2.75 8.31 10.83
N LYS A 43 -3.65 7.35 11.02
CA LYS A 43 -4.06 6.86 12.35
C LYS A 43 -3.08 5.84 12.94
N SER A 44 -2.13 5.32 12.14
CA SER A 44 -1.20 4.27 12.60
C SER A 44 -0.06 4.80 13.47
N SER A 45 0.28 6.09 13.37
CA SER A 45 1.30 6.77 14.18
C SER A 45 1.04 8.27 14.22
N GLU A 46 1.29 8.92 15.35
CA GLU A 46 1.22 10.38 15.49
C GLU A 46 2.24 11.12 14.60
N GLU A 47 3.33 10.44 14.23
CA GLU A 47 4.38 10.98 13.36
C GLU A 47 4.12 10.73 11.86
N ALA A 48 3.06 9.99 11.52
CA ALA A 48 2.76 9.66 10.13
C ALA A 48 2.39 10.93 9.34
N THR A 49 3.13 11.20 8.26
CA THR A 49 2.87 12.37 7.41
C THR A 49 2.26 11.99 6.05
N ILE A 50 1.68 12.98 5.36
CA ILE A 50 1.24 12.82 3.96
C ILE A 50 2.43 12.50 3.03
N ALA A 51 3.62 13.03 3.34
CA ALA A 51 4.83 12.74 2.58
C ALA A 51 5.24 11.26 2.73
N ASP A 52 5.19 10.72 3.94
CA ASP A 52 5.45 9.28 4.17
C ASP A 52 4.41 8.40 3.47
N PHE A 53 3.12 8.77 3.52
CA PHE A 53 2.08 8.07 2.76
C PHE A 53 2.37 8.07 1.26
N THR A 54 2.77 9.23 0.71
CA THR A 54 3.09 9.37 -0.71
C THR A 54 4.30 8.52 -1.10
N ALA A 55 5.32 8.46 -0.25
CA ALA A 55 6.50 7.63 -0.45
C ALA A 55 6.15 6.13 -0.46
N GLY A 56 5.38 5.65 0.52
CA GLY A 56 4.92 4.26 0.55
C GLY A 56 4.01 3.91 -0.63
N MET A 57 3.06 4.78 -0.99
CA MET A 57 2.18 4.61 -2.15
C MET A 57 2.95 4.50 -3.47
N ARG A 58 4.07 5.22 -3.59
CA ARG A 58 4.94 5.16 -4.77
C ARG A 58 5.54 3.76 -4.93
N VAL A 59 6.09 3.18 -3.86
CA VAL A 59 6.59 1.79 -3.87
C VAL A 59 5.50 0.83 -4.32
N LEU A 60 4.31 0.93 -3.72
CA LEU A 60 3.20 0.02 -4.01
C LEU A 60 2.76 0.06 -5.49
N LEU A 61 2.78 1.24 -6.11
CA LEU A 61 2.39 1.42 -7.51
C LEU A 61 3.51 1.00 -8.48
N GLU A 62 4.76 1.41 -8.22
CA GLU A 62 5.90 1.11 -9.07
C GLU A 62 6.25 -0.39 -9.04
N CYS A 63 6.14 -1.05 -7.88
CA CYS A 63 6.28 -2.50 -7.73
C CYS A 63 5.03 -3.30 -8.12
N ARG A 64 3.93 -2.63 -8.50
CA ARG A 64 2.64 -3.25 -8.83
C ARG A 64 2.05 -4.13 -7.73
N TYR A 65 2.31 -3.80 -6.47
CA TYR A 65 1.65 -4.44 -5.32
C TYR A 65 0.19 -4.03 -5.20
N ILE A 66 -0.14 -2.82 -5.66
CA ILE A 66 -1.52 -2.36 -5.85
C ILE A 66 -1.70 -1.85 -7.28
N GLN A 67 -2.94 -1.85 -7.75
CA GLN A 67 -3.31 -1.23 -9.02
C GLN A 67 -4.47 -0.25 -8.84
N ARG A 68 -4.48 0.82 -9.63
CA ARG A 68 -5.59 1.78 -9.69
C ARG A 68 -6.69 1.21 -10.58
N LEU A 69 -7.90 1.09 -10.05
CA LEU A 69 -9.08 0.74 -10.82
C LEU A 69 -9.74 1.98 -11.42
N ASN A 70 -9.66 3.11 -10.71
CA ASN A 70 -10.04 4.44 -11.17
C ASN A 70 -9.27 5.52 -10.38
N ASP A 71 -9.71 6.77 -10.43
CA ASP A 71 -9.04 7.89 -9.77
C ASP A 71 -9.01 7.79 -8.24
N GLU A 72 -9.92 7.02 -7.64
CA GLU A 72 -10.06 6.93 -6.18
C GLU A 72 -9.83 5.52 -5.63
N ARG A 73 -10.06 4.47 -6.41
CA ARG A 73 -10.09 3.06 -5.97
C ARG A 73 -8.82 2.31 -6.34
N LEU A 74 -8.33 1.54 -5.38
CA LEU A 74 -7.14 0.72 -5.45
C LEU A 74 -7.48 -0.73 -5.13
N GLU A 75 -6.89 -1.64 -5.88
CA GLU A 75 -6.99 -3.08 -5.67
C GLU A 75 -5.63 -3.67 -5.33
N LEU A 76 -5.61 -4.64 -4.42
CA LEU A 76 -4.43 -5.43 -4.10
C LEU A 76 -4.18 -6.50 -5.16
N THR A 77 -2.99 -6.49 -5.76
CA THR A 77 -2.61 -7.46 -6.79
C THR A 77 -2.18 -8.81 -6.16
N PRO A 78 -2.05 -9.88 -6.95
CA PRO A 78 -1.44 -11.12 -6.48
C PRO A 78 -0.02 -10.91 -5.91
N ALA A 79 0.81 -10.11 -6.59
CA ALA A 79 2.17 -9.80 -6.11
C ALA A 79 2.16 -9.04 -4.77
N GLY A 80 1.20 -8.12 -4.59
CA GLY A 80 1.03 -7.43 -3.31
C GLY A 80 0.60 -8.39 -2.18
N ARG A 81 -0.25 -9.37 -2.49
CA ARG A 81 -0.63 -10.43 -1.55
C ARG A 81 0.56 -11.30 -1.13
N GLU A 82 1.34 -11.76 -2.10
CA GLU A 82 2.55 -12.56 -1.84
C GLU A 82 3.53 -11.78 -0.95
N TRP A 83 3.80 -10.52 -1.29
CA TRP A 83 4.71 -9.67 -0.51
C TRP A 83 4.24 -9.38 0.92
N MET A 84 2.93 -9.42 1.18
CA MET A 84 2.39 -9.28 2.54
C MET A 84 2.55 -10.54 3.39
N THR A 85 2.72 -11.70 2.75
CA THR A 85 2.91 -13.02 3.38
C THR A 85 4.38 -13.40 3.57
N GLU A 86 5.30 -12.72 2.88
CA GLU A 86 6.75 -12.80 3.09
C GLU A 86 7.21 -12.02 4.33
#